data_AF-A0A661IS90-F1
#
_entry.id   AF-A0A661IS90-F1
#
_cell.length_a   1.000
_cell.length_b   1.000
_cell.length_c   1.000
_cell.angle_alpha   90.00
_cell.angle_beta   90.00
_cell.angle_gamma   90.00
#
_symmetry.space_group_name_H-M   'P 1'
#
loop_
_entity.id
_entity.type
_entity.pdbx_description
1 polymer ?
#
loop_
_entity_poly.entity_id
_entity_poly.type
_entity_poly.pdbx_seq_one_letter_code
_entity_poly.pdbx_strand_id
1 'polypeptide(L)'
;MRPKPKLKVKRPILLLSVFYLVAGLIEVSTLFMDFRLLHVGLLAILSFMIAYGLIRMKRWSIWLMVAFLFLALTFSISSLYASVSIYSFYPNLGILLFHISLILYMLLCLFSTAYVLSRRMEFH
;
A
#
# COMPACT_ATOMS: atom_id res chain seq x y z
N MET A 1 31.77 22.51 5.03
CA MET A 1 30.81 21.41 4.78
C MET A 1 29.50 21.72 5.49
N ARG A 2 28.41 22.04 4.77
CA ARG A 2 27.10 22.27 5.41
C ARG A 2 26.58 20.95 5.98
N PRO A 3 26.24 20.86 7.28
CA PRO A 3 25.60 19.67 7.80
C PRO A 3 24.24 19.52 7.09
N LYS A 4 24.09 18.42 6.35
CA LYS A 4 22.80 18.07 5.72
C LYS A 4 21.74 18.02 6.84
N PRO A 5 20.60 18.70 6.69
CA PRO A 5 19.57 18.68 7.71
C PRO A 5 19.15 17.22 7.91
N LYS A 6 19.38 16.70 9.13
CA LYS A 6 18.88 15.40 9.55
C LYS A 6 17.36 15.48 9.44
N LEU A 7 16.79 14.86 8.41
CA LEU A 7 15.35 14.67 8.25
C LEU A 7 14.84 14.01 9.53
N LYS A 8 14.29 14.80 10.45
CA LYS A 8 13.51 14.28 11.58
C LYS A 8 12.21 13.77 10.99
N VAL A 9 12.25 12.57 10.40
CA VAL A 9 11.05 11.87 9.93
C VAL A 9 10.19 11.65 11.17
N LYS A 10 8.97 12.20 11.16
CA LYS A 10 8.03 12.00 12.26
C LYS A 10 7.75 10.50 12.38
N ARG A 11 7.76 9.96 13.60
CA ARG A 11 7.44 8.55 13.91
C ARG A 11 6.26 7.98 13.11
N PRO A 12 5.10 8.66 12.95
CA PRO A 12 3.99 8.16 12.15
C PRO A 12 4.31 7.97 10.66
N ILE A 13 5.13 8.83 10.07
CA ILE A 13 5.47 8.76 8.63
C ILE A 13 6.47 7.62 8.36
N LEU A 14 7.35 7.35 9.32
CA LEU A 14 8.21 6.18 9.27
C LEU A 14 7.40 4.88 9.33
N LEU A 15 6.39 4.80 10.21
CA LEU A 15 5.49 3.65 10.31
C LEU A 15 4.73 3.40 9.00
N LEU A 16 4.20 4.46 8.38
CA LEU A 16 3.52 4.35 7.08
C LEU A 16 4.48 3.88 5.98
N SER A 17 5.72 4.38 5.96
CA SER A 17 6.72 3.94 4.99
C SER A 17 7.03 2.45 5.13
N VAL A 18 7.21 1.96 6.37
CA VAL A 18 7.42 0.54 6.66
C VAL A 18 6.21 -0.29 6.21
N PHE A 19 4.99 0.19 6.44
CA PHE A 19 3.77 -0.46 5.97
C PHE A 19 3.78 -0.64 4.44
N TYR A 20 4.05 0.41 3.67
CA TYR A 20 4.16 0.30 2.21
C TYR A 20 5.30 -0.62 1.77
N LEU A 21 6.43 -0.61 2.48
CA LEU A 21 7.55 -1.49 2.17
C LEU A 21 7.18 -2.97 2.36
N VAL A 22 6.50 -3.31 3.46
CA VAL A 22 6.00 -4.68 3.72
C VAL A 22 4.92 -5.06 2.71
N ALA A 23 3.98 -4.17 2.41
CA ALA A 23 2.95 -4.41 1.41
C ALA A 23 3.56 -4.69 0.02
N GLY A 24 4.55 -3.91 -0.39
CA GLY A 24 5.27 -4.12 -1.64
C GLY A 24 5.99 -5.48 -1.67
N LEU A 25 6.58 -5.93 -0.56
CA LEU A 25 7.19 -7.27 -0.48
C LEU A 25 6.15 -8.40 -0.63
N ILE A 26 4.96 -8.24 -0.04
CA ILE A 26 3.86 -9.20 -0.19
C ILE A 26 3.40 -9.24 -1.64
N GLU A 27 3.22 -8.09 -2.29
CA GLU A 27 2.83 -7.96 -3.70
C GLU A 27 3.89 -8.54 -4.66
N VAL A 28 5.19 -8.38 -4.36
CA VAL A 28 6.25 -9.06 -5.10
C VAL A 28 6.17 -10.57 -4.92
N SER A 29 5.93 -11.03 -3.69
CA SER A 29 5.84 -12.46 -3.39
C SER A 29 4.68 -13.12 -4.13
N THR A 30 3.53 -12.45 -4.23
CA THR A 30 2.39 -12.94 -5.01
C THR A 30 2.66 -12.93 -6.52
N LEU A 31 3.41 -11.95 -7.03
CA LEU A 31 3.86 -11.95 -8.43
C LEU A 31 4.74 -13.16 -8.76
N PHE A 32 5.64 -13.57 -7.85
CA PHE A 32 6.48 -14.75 -8.04
C PHE A 32 5.70 -16.07 -8.02
N MET A 33 4.53 -16.10 -7.38
CA MET A 33 3.65 -17.27 -7.38
C MET A 33 2.90 -17.43 -8.70
N ASP A 34 2.45 -16.32 -9.29
CA ASP A 34 1.78 -16.35 -10.59
C ASP A 34 2.10 -15.08 -11.41
N PHE A 35 2.94 -15.26 -12.42
CA PHE A 35 3.37 -14.19 -13.33
C PHE A 35 2.23 -13.62 -14.18
N ARG A 36 1.05 -14.25 -14.23
CA ARG A 36 -0.12 -13.70 -14.92
C ARG A 36 -0.67 -12.46 -14.21
N LEU A 37 -0.33 -12.28 -12.92
CA LEU A 37 -0.67 -11.10 -12.13
C LEU A 37 0.33 -9.95 -12.31
N LEU A 38 0.73 -9.65 -13.56
CA LEU A 38 1.64 -8.52 -13.88
C LEU A 38 1.16 -7.18 -13.28
N HIS A 39 -0.16 -7.00 -13.13
CA HIS A 39 -0.77 -5.84 -12.50
C HIS A 39 -0.40 -5.69 -11.01
N VAL A 40 -0.12 -6.80 -10.30
CA VAL A 40 0.36 -6.79 -8.91
C VAL A 40 1.83 -6.37 -8.83
N GLY A 41 2.63 -6.70 -9.85
CA GLY A 41 3.99 -6.17 -9.97
C GLY A 41 4.03 -4.65 -10.09
N LEU A 42 3.08 -4.06 -10.82
CA LEU A 42 2.95 -2.61 -10.91
C LEU A 42 2.61 -1.99 -9.55
N LEU A 43 1.68 -2.60 -8.80
CA LEU A 43 1.34 -2.19 -7.42
C LEU A 43 2.59 -2.21 -6.53
N ALA A 44 3.39 -3.27 -6.59
CA ALA A 44 4.59 -3.38 -5.77
C ALA A 44 5.58 -2.23 -6.02
N ILE A 45 5.82 -1.90 -7.30
CA ILE A 45 6.72 -0.80 -7.68
C ILE A 45 6.19 0.52 -7.15
N LEU A 46 4.89 0.78 -7.31
CA LEU A 46 4.26 1.99 -6.77
C LEU A 46 4.37 2.05 -5.25
N SER A 47 4.19 0.93 -4.55
CA SER A 47 4.31 0.82 -3.10
C SER A 47 5.72 1.17 -2.62
N PHE A 48 6.76 0.67 -3.30
CA PHE A 48 8.15 1.06 -3.01
C PHE A 48 8.43 2.54 -3.33
N MET A 49 7.90 3.06 -4.44
CA MET A 49 8.02 4.49 -4.77
C MET A 49 7.37 5.37 -3.71
N ILE A 50 6.21 4.97 -3.18
CA ILE A 50 5.51 5.66 -2.08
C ILE A 50 6.35 5.59 -0.81
N ALA A 51 6.85 4.41 -0.42
CA ALA A 51 7.71 4.26 0.75
C ALA A 51 8.91 5.21 0.70
N TYR A 52 9.57 5.31 -0.47
CA TYR A 52 10.66 6.24 -0.71
C TYR A 52 10.21 7.71 -0.67
N GLY A 53 9.06 8.01 -1.28
CA GLY A 53 8.44 9.34 -1.31
C GLY A 53 8.09 9.88 0.09
N LEU A 54 7.56 9.02 0.96
CA LEU A 54 7.27 9.33 2.38
C LEU A 54 8.55 9.61 3.17
N ILE A 55 9.60 8.79 3.01
CA ILE A 55 10.90 9.01 3.69
C ILE A 55 11.50 10.36 3.29
N ARG A 56 11.37 10.72 2.01
CA ARG A 56 11.89 11.98 1.46
C ARG A 56 10.93 13.15 1.63
N MET A 57 9.74 12.96 2.21
CA MET A 57 8.71 13.98 2.39
C MET A 57 8.40 14.76 1.11
N LYS A 58 8.43 14.09 -0.04
CA LYS A 58 8.24 14.75 -1.34
C LYS A 58 6.77 14.98 -1.64
N ARG A 59 6.43 16.18 -2.11
CA ARG A 59 5.04 16.51 -2.48
C ARG A 59 4.45 15.60 -3.58
N TRP A 60 5.28 15.07 -4.47
CA TRP A 60 4.89 14.08 -5.50
C TRP A 60 4.41 12.74 -4.91
N SER A 61 4.86 12.39 -3.70
CA SER A 61 4.43 11.17 -3.00
C SER A 61 2.92 11.17 -2.69
N ILE A 62 2.33 12.36 -2.52
CA ILE A 62 0.90 12.49 -2.22
C ILE A 62 0.07 12.09 -3.45
N TRP A 63 0.46 12.57 -4.63
CA TRP A 63 -0.19 12.19 -5.89
C TRP A 63 -0.05 10.70 -6.17
N LEU A 64 1.13 10.13 -5.92
CA LEU A 64 1.35 8.68 -6.04
C LEU A 64 0.49 7.88 -5.06
N MET A 65 0.36 8.31 -3.80
CA MET A 65 -0.51 7.64 -2.83
C MET A 65 -1.98 7.69 -3.25
N VAL A 66 -2.46 8.82 -3.75
CA VAL A 66 -3.84 8.94 -4.21
C VAL A 66 -4.07 8.02 -5.41
N ALA A 67 -3.17 8.00 -6.40
CA ALA A 67 -3.27 7.08 -7.53
C ALA A 67 -3.22 5.61 -7.08
N PHE A 68 -2.27 5.27 -6.20
CA PHE A 68 -2.13 3.93 -5.64
C PHE A 68 -3.36 3.49 -4.85
N LEU A 69 -4.02 4.39 -4.12
CA LEU A 69 -5.25 4.09 -3.39
C LEU A 69 -6.34 3.56 -4.33
N PHE A 70 -6.52 4.17 -5.50
CA PHE A 70 -7.49 3.68 -6.48
C PHE A 70 -7.12 2.29 -6.99
N LEU A 71 -5.85 2.06 -7.34
CA LEU A 71 -5.40 0.74 -7.80
C LEU A 71 -5.53 -0.31 -6.70
N ALA A 72 -5.14 0.00 -5.47
CA ALA A 72 -5.24 -0.87 -4.31
C ALA A 72 -6.70 -1.20 -3.98
N LEU A 73 -7.62 -0.22 -4.10
CA LEU A 73 -9.05 -0.43 -3.93
C LEU A 73 -9.60 -1.35 -5.01
N THR A 74 -9.32 -1.08 -6.28
CA THR A 74 -9.77 -1.93 -7.39
C THR A 74 -9.25 -3.34 -7.22
N PHE A 75 -7.96 -3.51 -6.93
CA PHE A 75 -7.36 -4.82 -6.68
C PHE A 75 -8.04 -5.54 -5.51
N SER A 76 -8.16 -4.89 -4.35
CA SER A 76 -8.74 -5.50 -3.15
C SER A 76 -10.20 -5.90 -3.36
N ILE A 77 -11.00 -5.03 -3.98
CA ILE A 77 -12.42 -5.28 -4.24
C ILE A 77 -12.57 -6.39 -5.30
N SER A 78 -11.83 -6.34 -6.40
CA SER A 78 -11.91 -7.36 -7.45
C SER A 78 -11.45 -8.74 -6.95
N SER A 79 -10.35 -8.81 -6.21
CA SER A 79 -9.86 -10.06 -5.61
C SER A 79 -10.82 -10.62 -4.58
N LEU A 80 -11.38 -9.76 -3.72
CA LEU A 80 -12.36 -10.19 -2.71
C LEU A 80 -13.67 -10.64 -3.36
N TYR A 81 -14.18 -9.91 -4.35
CA TYR A 81 -15.37 -10.30 -5.10
C TYR A 81 -15.18 -11.63 -5.83
N ALA A 82 -14.07 -11.79 -6.56
CA ALA A 82 -13.76 -13.03 -7.26
C ALA A 82 -13.67 -14.21 -6.28
N SER A 83 -12.94 -14.05 -5.18
CA SER A 83 -12.78 -15.10 -4.17
C SER A 83 -14.10 -15.48 -3.50
N VAL A 84 -14.93 -14.50 -3.12
CA VAL A 84 -16.26 -14.74 -2.54
C VAL A 84 -17.22 -15.40 -3.54
N SER A 85 -17.15 -15.03 -4.83
CA SER A 85 -18.01 -15.64 -5.86
C SER A 85 -17.67 -17.11 -6.15
N ILE A 86 -16.39 -17.49 -6.04
CA ILE A 86 -15.92 -18.84 -6.34
C ILE A 86 -16.06 -19.75 -5.12
N TYR A 87 -15.64 -19.27 -3.95
CA TYR A 87 -15.49 -20.11 -2.77
C TYR A 87 -16.47 -19.76 -1.64
N SER A 88 -17.42 -18.83 -1.83
CA SER A 88 -18.22 -18.22 -0.75
C SER A 88 -17.37 -17.43 0.27
N PHE A 89 -18.02 -16.71 1.19
CA PHE A 89 -17.30 -15.84 2.14
C PHE A 89 -16.52 -16.63 3.21
N TYR A 90 -17.05 -17.78 3.65
CA TYR A 90 -16.47 -18.63 4.69
C TYR A 90 -16.44 -20.12 4.33
N PRO A 91 -15.62 -20.53 3.35
CA PRO A 91 -15.41 -21.95 3.03
C PRO A 91 -14.44 -22.64 3.99
N ASN A 92 -13.38 -21.95 4.41
CA ASN A 92 -12.36 -22.44 5.33
C ASN A 92 -11.62 -21.26 5.98
N LEU A 93 -10.80 -21.56 7.00
CA LEU A 93 -10.03 -20.55 7.74
C LEU A 93 -9.02 -19.81 6.86
N GLY A 94 -8.37 -20.48 5.90
CA GLY A 94 -7.36 -19.85 5.04
C GLY A 94 -7.94 -18.76 4.13
N ILE A 95 -9.07 -19.06 3.48
CA ILE A 95 -9.78 -18.13 2.61
C ILE A 95 -10.41 -16.99 3.42
N LEU A 96 -10.91 -17.27 4.63
CA LEU A 96 -11.38 -16.21 5.53
C LEU A 96 -10.26 -15.24 5.90
N LEU A 97 -9.09 -15.77 6.29
CA LEU A 97 -7.91 -14.94 6.60
C LEU A 97 -7.48 -14.11 5.40
N PHE A 98 -7.55 -14.68 4.19
CA PHE A 98 -7.30 -13.95 2.96
C PHE A 98 -8.31 -12.80 2.76
N HIS A 99 -9.63 -13.05 2.90
CA HIS A 99 -10.65 -12.00 2.82
C HIS A 99 -10.43 -10.88 3.85
N ILE A 100 -10.17 -11.25 5.11
CA ILE A 100 -9.89 -10.29 6.19
C ILE A 100 -8.63 -9.48 5.88
N SER A 101 -7.58 -10.13 5.36
CA SER A 101 -6.33 -9.44 4.99
C SER A 101 -6.55 -8.40 3.88
N LEU A 102 -7.37 -8.70 2.88
CA LEU A 102 -7.73 -7.75 1.82
C LEU A 102 -8.53 -6.56 2.36
N ILE A 103 -9.51 -6.80 3.24
CA ILE A 103 -10.28 -5.73 3.89
C ILE A 103 -9.36 -4.86 4.74
N LEU A 104 -8.48 -5.47 5.53
CA LEU A 104 -7.54 -4.76 6.38
C LEU A 104 -6.55 -3.93 5.55
N TYR A 105 -6.02 -4.49 4.46
CA TYR A 105 -5.13 -3.79 3.54
C TYR A 105 -5.82 -2.57 2.91
N MET A 106 -7.07 -2.72 2.48
CA MET A 106 -7.89 -1.63 1.95
C MET A 106 -8.08 -0.50 2.98
N LEU A 107 -8.45 -0.84 4.22
CA LEU A 107 -8.61 0.13 5.30
C LEU A 107 -7.29 0.85 5.62
N LEU A 108 -6.18 0.11 5.72
CA LEU A 108 -4.86 0.70 5.98
C LEU A 108 -4.43 1.66 4.87
N CYS A 109 -4.69 1.34 3.60
CA CYS A 109 -4.44 2.24 2.49
C CYS A 109 -5.28 3.53 2.58
N LEU A 110 -6.56 3.41 2.93
CA LEU A 110 -7.47 4.56 3.15
C LEU A 110 -6.98 5.45 4.29
N PHE A 111 -6.70 4.87 5.46
CA PHE A 111 -6.22 5.62 6.63
C PHE A 111 -4.87 6.28 6.36
N SER A 112 -3.95 5.57 5.72
CA SER A 112 -2.64 6.09 5.33
C SER A 112 -2.75 7.29 4.39
N THR A 113 -3.57 7.17 3.34
CA THR A 113 -3.79 8.24 2.37
C THR A 113 -4.47 9.45 3.00
N ALA A 114 -5.52 9.22 3.81
CA ALA A 114 -6.19 10.29 4.56
C ALA A 114 -5.23 11.01 5.53
N TYR A 115 -4.38 10.25 6.24
CA TYR A 115 -3.39 10.80 7.16
C TYR A 115 -2.39 11.71 6.42
N VAL A 116 -1.80 11.22 5.33
CA VAL A 116 -0.83 12.00 4.54
C VAL A 116 -1.50 13.22 3.90
N LEU A 117 -2.73 13.10 3.42
CA LEU A 117 -3.48 14.21 2.83
C LEU A 117 -3.84 15.30 3.84
N SER A 118 -4.15 14.91 5.09
CA SER A 118 -4.36 15.85 6.20
C SER A 118 -3.08 16.63 6.55
N ARG A 119 -1.92 15.99 6.37
CA ARG A 119 -0.58 16.54 6.63
C ARG A 119 0.11 17.06 5.38
N ARG A 120 -0.62 17.25 4.26
CA ARG A 120 -0.06 17.61 2.94
C ARG A 120 0.81 18.87 2.94
N MET A 121 0.58 19.80 3.87
CA MET A 121 1.35 21.04 4.01
C MET A 121 2.77 20.83 4.58
N GLU A 122 3.05 19.65 5.16
CA GLU A 122 4.37 19.31 5.69
C GLU A 122 5.33 18.75 4.60
N PHE A 123 4.79 18.42 3.42
CA PHE A 123 5.55 17.87 2.29
C PHE A 123 6.06 18.98 1.37
N HIS A 124 7.35 18.91 1.02
CA HIS A 124 8.07 19.93 0.25
C HIS A 124 8.50 19.41 -1.12
#